data_AF-A0A931VQY8-F1
#
_entry.id   AF-A0A931VQY8-F1
#
_cell.length_a   1.000
_cell.length_b   1.000
_cell.length_c   1.000
_cell.angle_alpha   90.00
_cell.angle_beta   90.00
_cell.angle_gamma   90.00
#
_symmetry.space_group_name_H-M   'P 1'
#
loop_
_entity.id
_entity.type
_entity.pdbx_description
1 polymer ?
#
loop_
_entity_poly.entity_id
_entity_poly.type
_entity_poly.pdbx_seq_one_letter_code
_entity_poly.pdbx_strand_id
1 'polypeptide(L)'
;MLLRTKLHGKTYEFPDIRILMGKANEEKSGDHLAGVAAETVAERVAARLVLAEVPLKVLRENPAVPYDQDEITRVIQDAVDENIYNEIKDKTVGEFREWILADTTTPDMIRRAS
;
A
#
# COMPACT_ATOMS: atom_id res chain seq x y z
N MET A 1 -8.21 0.65 11.99
CA MET A 1 -6.97 1.26 11.48
C MET A 1 -7.23 2.72 11.20
N LEU A 2 -6.28 3.60 11.51
CA LEU A 2 -6.43 5.05 11.31
C LEU A 2 -5.72 5.44 10.01
N LEU A 3 -6.48 5.62 8.92
CA LEU A 3 -5.96 6.15 7.66
C LEU A 3 -5.84 7.68 7.71
N ARG A 4 -5.13 8.19 8.71
CA ARG A 4 -4.99 9.62 8.95
C ARG A 4 -3.64 9.99 9.52
N THR A 5 -3.19 11.20 9.25
CA THR A 5 -1.99 11.78 9.86
C THR A 5 -2.16 13.28 10.06
N LYS A 6 -1.32 13.89 10.90
CA LYS A 6 -1.27 15.33 11.09
C LYS A 6 0.08 15.85 10.59
N LEU A 7 0.04 16.73 9.59
CA LEU A 7 1.24 17.32 8.98
C LEU A 7 1.11 18.85 9.02
N HIS A 8 2.11 19.53 9.60
CA HIS A 8 2.13 20.99 9.77
C HIS A 8 0.84 21.60 10.34
N GLY A 9 0.24 20.94 11.33
CA GLY A 9 -0.99 21.44 11.98
C GLY A 9 -2.30 21.06 11.29
N LYS A 10 -2.26 20.59 10.03
CA LYS A 10 -3.42 20.10 9.29
C LYS A 10 -3.57 18.58 9.44
N THR A 11 -4.79 18.13 9.73
CA THR A 11 -5.13 16.70 9.73
C THR A 11 -5.53 16.29 8.31
N TYR A 12 -4.96 15.18 7.85
CA TYR A 12 -5.28 14.53 6.58
C TYR A 12 -5.89 13.17 6.91
N GLU A 13 -7.01 12.84 6.28
CA GLU A 13 -7.72 11.59 6.47
C GLU A 13 -8.11 11.03 5.10
N PHE A 14 -7.91 9.73 4.92
CA PHE A 14 -8.18 9.02 3.69
C PHE A 14 -9.30 8.00 3.93
N PRO A 15 -10.34 7.98 3.08
CA PRO A 15 -11.54 7.18 3.34
C PRO A 15 -11.30 5.68 3.22
N ASP A 16 -10.42 5.25 2.32
CA ASP A 16 -10.05 3.85 2.10
C ASP A 16 -8.62 3.72 1.56
N ILE A 17 -8.17 2.46 1.43
CA ILE A 17 -6.84 2.12 0.90
C ILE A 17 -6.66 2.55 -0.56
N ARG A 18 -7.71 2.50 -1.38
CA ARG A 18 -7.61 2.84 -2.81
C ARG A 18 -7.33 4.32 -3.00
N ILE A 19 -8.05 5.17 -2.25
CA ILE A 19 -7.81 6.62 -2.26
C ILE A 19 -6.45 6.94 -1.63
N LEU A 20 -6.06 6.28 -0.53
CA LEU A 20 -4.72 6.45 0.05
C LEU A 20 -3.61 6.16 -0.98
N MET A 21 -3.70 5.03 -1.69
CA MET A 21 -2.71 4.63 -2.70
C MET A 21 -2.70 5.61 -3.88
N GLY A 22 -3.86 6.02 -4.38
CA GLY A 22 -3.96 7.02 -5.45
C GLY A 22 -3.35 8.36 -5.07
N LYS A 23 -3.63 8.85 -3.86
CA LYS A 23 -3.08 10.10 -3.32
C LYS A 23 -1.58 10.02 -3.04
N ALA A 24 -1.04 8.82 -2.79
CA ALA A 24 0.38 8.60 -2.52
C ALA A 24 1.26 8.59 -3.80
N ASN A 25 0.67 8.40 -4.99
CA ASN A 25 1.39 8.39 -6.25
C ASN A 25 2.16 9.70 -6.51
N GLU A 26 3.21 9.61 -7.35
CA GLU A 26 3.71 10.80 -8.02
C GLU A 26 2.66 11.40 -8.97
N GLU A 27 2.86 12.66 -9.35
CA GLU A 27 1.93 13.36 -10.23
C GLU A 27 1.80 12.68 -11.58
N LYS A 28 0.56 12.32 -11.94
CA LYS A 28 0.21 11.69 -13.21
C LYS A 28 -1.10 12.29 -13.71
N SER A 29 -1.14 12.71 -14.97
CA SER A 29 -2.33 13.31 -15.57
C SER A 29 -3.55 12.37 -15.55
N GLY A 30 -3.33 11.06 -15.71
CA GLY A 30 -4.39 10.05 -15.62
C GLY A 30 -5.03 9.98 -14.23
N ASP A 31 -4.24 10.04 -13.16
CA ASP A 31 -4.74 10.01 -11.78
C ASP A 31 -5.54 11.27 -11.44
N HIS A 32 -5.17 12.42 -12.00
CA HIS A 32 -5.95 13.65 -11.91
C HIS A 32 -7.28 13.52 -12.66
N LEU A 33 -7.26 12.99 -13.88
CA LEU A 33 -8.47 12.77 -14.68
C LEU A 33 -9.43 11.77 -14.01
N ALA A 34 -8.89 10.75 -13.35
CA ALA A 34 -9.64 9.77 -12.59
C ALA A 34 -10.09 10.28 -11.20
N GLY A 35 -9.67 11.48 -10.78
CA GLY A 35 -10.04 12.07 -9.50
C GLY A 35 -9.38 11.43 -8.27
N VAL A 36 -8.30 10.67 -8.45
CA VAL A 36 -7.61 9.95 -7.35
C VAL A 36 -6.28 10.58 -6.96
N ALA A 37 -5.73 11.48 -7.77
CA ALA A 37 -4.48 12.19 -7.47
C ALA A 37 -4.62 13.15 -6.28
N ALA A 38 -3.52 13.37 -5.54
CA ALA A 38 -3.47 14.38 -4.49
C ALA A 38 -3.65 15.78 -5.05
N GLU A 39 -4.41 16.61 -4.33
CA GLU A 39 -4.68 18.01 -4.69
C GLU A 39 -3.47 18.91 -4.41
N THR A 40 -2.63 18.50 -3.45
CA THR A 40 -1.44 19.25 -3.05
C THR A 40 -0.26 18.32 -2.77
N VAL A 41 0.96 18.86 -2.89
CA VAL A 41 2.18 18.16 -2.49
C VAL A 41 2.13 17.74 -1.02
N ALA A 42 1.59 18.59 -0.13
CA ALA A 42 1.46 18.26 1.28
C ALA A 42 0.50 17.08 1.53
N GLU A 43 -0.61 16.99 0.79
CA GLU A 43 -1.51 15.83 0.85
C GLU A 43 -0.82 14.56 0.34
N ARG A 44 -0.04 14.65 -0.75
CA ARG A 44 0.75 13.53 -1.29
C ARG A 44 1.75 12.99 -0.27
N VAL A 45 2.47 13.89 0.41
CA VAL A 45 3.40 13.52 1.48
C VAL A 45 2.65 12.90 2.65
N ALA A 46 1.52 13.48 3.07
CA ALA A 46 0.70 12.90 4.12
C ALA A 46 0.19 11.49 3.75
N ALA A 47 -0.23 11.27 2.51
CA ALA A 47 -0.64 9.96 2.00
C ALA A 47 0.51 8.95 2.04
N ARG A 48 1.73 9.33 1.64
CA ARG A 48 2.90 8.47 1.73
C ARG A 48 3.26 8.09 3.17
N LEU A 49 3.19 9.06 4.09
CA LEU A 49 3.42 8.80 5.51
C LEU A 49 2.40 7.81 6.06
N VAL A 50 1.11 7.98 5.74
CA VAL A 50 0.07 7.04 6.16
C VAL A 50 0.29 5.66 5.52
N LEU A 51 0.56 5.60 4.21
CA LEU A 51 0.77 4.35 3.49
C LEU A 51 1.98 3.57 4.01
N ALA A 52 3.08 4.26 4.37
CA ALA A 52 4.26 3.63 4.95
C ALA A 52 3.97 2.88 6.25
N GLU A 53 2.97 3.32 7.03
CA GLU A 53 2.56 2.69 8.29
C GLU A 53 1.47 1.61 8.11
N VAL A 54 1.00 1.36 6.89
CA VAL A 54 -0.01 0.33 6.62
C VAL A 54 0.63 -1.06 6.70
N PRO A 55 0.11 -1.99 7.52
CA PRO A 55 0.56 -3.39 7.51
C PRO A 55 0.22 -4.10 6.20
N LEU A 56 1.09 -4.99 5.73
CA LEU A 56 0.88 -5.74 4.47
C LEU A 56 -0.45 -6.50 4.45
N LYS A 57 -0.90 -7.03 5.59
CA LYS A 57 -2.21 -7.70 5.70
C LYS A 57 -3.39 -6.83 5.30
N VAL A 58 -3.31 -5.53 5.58
CA VAL A 58 -4.39 -4.61 5.23
C VAL A 58 -4.49 -4.48 3.72
N LEU A 59 -3.37 -4.44 3.00
CA LEU A 59 -3.37 -4.43 1.54
C LEU A 59 -3.89 -5.76 0.98
N ARG A 60 -3.46 -6.90 1.56
CA ARG A 60 -3.92 -8.25 1.18
C ARG A 60 -5.43 -8.41 1.33
N GLU A 61 -6.00 -7.92 2.42
CA GLU A 61 -7.43 -8.03 2.77
C GLU A 61 -8.32 -7.01 2.04
N ASN A 62 -7.74 -5.94 1.48
CA ASN A 62 -8.48 -4.87 0.81
C ASN A 62 -8.02 -4.69 -0.65
N PRO A 63 -8.25 -5.68 -1.53
CA PRO A 63 -7.93 -5.54 -2.95
C PRO A 63 -8.73 -4.40 -3.59
N ALA A 64 -8.19 -3.81 -4.66
CA ALA A 64 -8.82 -2.67 -5.35
C ALA A 64 -10.21 -3.03 -5.93
N VAL A 65 -10.39 -4.29 -6.31
CA VAL A 65 -11.67 -4.88 -6.72
C VAL A 65 -11.94 -6.10 -5.83
N PRO A 66 -13.18 -6.30 -5.33
CA PRO A 66 -13.49 -7.45 -4.47
C PRO A 66 -13.26 -8.81 -5.14
N TYR A 67 -12.83 -9.80 -4.34
CA TYR A 67 -12.52 -11.17 -4.79
C TYR A 67 -13.69 -11.85 -5.53
N ASP A 68 -14.91 -11.65 -5.06
CA ASP A 68 -16.14 -12.21 -5.63
C ASP A 68 -16.54 -11.54 -6.96
N GLN A 69 -16.02 -10.35 -7.25
CA GLN A 69 -16.39 -9.54 -8.41
C GLN A 69 -15.37 -9.59 -9.56
N ASP A 70 -14.15 -10.09 -9.31
CA ASP A 70 -13.06 -10.00 -10.29
C ASP A 70 -12.19 -11.26 -10.33
N GLU A 71 -12.05 -11.83 -11.53
CA GLU A 71 -11.27 -13.05 -11.76
C GLU A 71 -9.77 -12.83 -11.56
N ILE A 72 -9.25 -11.66 -11.95
CA ILE A 72 -7.83 -11.33 -11.79
C ILE A 72 -7.48 -11.25 -10.30
N THR A 73 -8.35 -10.64 -9.49
CA THR A 73 -8.20 -10.61 -8.04
C THR A 73 -8.17 -12.03 -7.47
N ARG A 74 -9.04 -12.95 -7.91
CA ARG A 74 -8.97 -14.34 -7.44
C ARG A 74 -7.65 -15.01 -7.78
N VAL A 75 -7.22 -14.90 -9.04
CA VAL A 75 -5.94 -15.48 -9.49
C VAL A 75 -4.77 -14.95 -8.66
N ILE A 76 -4.72 -13.66 -8.38
CA ILE A 76 -3.66 -13.05 -7.56
C ILE A 76 -3.74 -13.56 -6.11
N GLN A 77 -4.91 -13.54 -5.51
CA GLN A 77 -5.10 -13.86 -4.08
C GLN A 77 -4.90 -15.36 -3.82
N ASP A 78 -5.32 -16.23 -4.74
CA ASP A 78 -5.20 -17.69 -4.63
C ASP A 78 -3.77 -18.19 -4.92
N ALA A 79 -2.92 -17.38 -5.55
CA ALA A 79 -1.53 -17.72 -5.84
C ALA A 79 -0.58 -17.47 -4.66
N VAL A 80 -1.04 -16.86 -3.58
CA VAL A 80 -0.20 -16.51 -2.42
C VAL A 80 0.08 -17.76 -1.56
N ASP A 81 1.34 -18.01 -1.23
CA ASP A 81 1.70 -18.98 -0.20
C ASP A 81 1.37 -18.41 1.19
N GLU A 82 0.31 -18.95 1.80
CA GLU A 82 -0.18 -18.50 3.10
C GLU A 82 0.86 -18.70 4.23
N ASN A 83 1.76 -19.68 4.16
CA ASN A 83 2.78 -19.86 5.18
C ASN A 83 3.78 -18.71 5.15
N ILE A 84 4.27 -18.38 3.96
CA ILE A 84 5.23 -17.29 3.76
C ILE A 84 4.56 -15.94 4.06
N TYR A 85 3.33 -15.73 3.60
CA TYR A 85 2.56 -14.54 3.91
C TYR A 85 2.43 -14.34 5.43
N ASN A 86 2.15 -15.40 6.20
CA ASN A 86 2.06 -15.32 7.65
C ASN A 86 3.36 -14.87 8.34
N GLU A 87 4.53 -15.10 7.73
CA GLU A 87 5.83 -14.61 8.24
C GLU A 87 5.99 -13.07 8.07
N ILE A 88 5.32 -12.46 7.08
CA ILE A 88 5.54 -11.06 6.70
C ILE A 88 4.33 -10.13 6.87
N LYS A 89 3.12 -10.67 7.04
CA LYS A 89 1.84 -9.93 6.99
C LYS A 89 1.73 -8.74 7.95
N ASP A 90 2.44 -8.77 9.07
CA ASP A 90 2.40 -7.73 10.10
C ASP A 90 3.45 -6.63 9.88
N LYS A 91 4.36 -6.79 8.91
CA LYS A 91 5.28 -5.71 8.50
C LYS A 91 4.48 -4.55 7.92
N THR A 92 4.89 -3.33 8.19
CA THR A 92 4.38 -2.16 7.46
C THR A 92 4.96 -2.09 6.06
N VAL A 93 4.32 -1.35 5.15
CA VAL A 93 4.88 -1.06 3.81
C VAL A 93 6.26 -0.42 3.92
N GLY A 94 6.46 0.46 4.90
CA GLY A 94 7.74 1.09 5.20
C GLY A 94 8.79 0.07 5.63
N GLU A 95 8.47 -0.82 6.57
CA GLU A 95 9.37 -1.89 7.01
C GLU A 95 9.68 -2.87 5.87
N PHE A 96 8.70 -3.18 5.02
CA PHE A 96 8.90 -4.06 3.88
C PHE A 96 9.81 -3.42 2.83
N ARG A 97 9.68 -2.10 2.58
CA ARG A 97 10.62 -1.34 1.75
C ARG A 97 12.04 -1.42 2.30
N GLU A 98 12.23 -1.13 3.59
CA GLU A 98 13.57 -1.20 4.21
C GLU A 98 14.15 -2.61 4.13
N TRP A 99 13.32 -3.63 4.33
CA TRP A 99 13.74 -5.02 4.15
C TRP A 99 14.20 -5.31 2.72
N ILE A 100 13.47 -4.88 1.69
CA ILE A 100 13.89 -5.06 0.28
C ILE A 100 15.23 -4.37 -0.01
N LEU A 101 15.44 -3.17 0.55
CA LEU A 101 16.61 -2.34 0.26
C LEU A 101 17.83 -2.64 1.13
N ALA A 102 17.69 -3.48 2.15
CA ALA A 102 18.80 -3.82 3.04
C ALA A 102 19.89 -4.60 2.31
N ASP A 103 21.16 -4.26 2.53
CA ASP A 103 22.33 -4.98 1.97
C ASP A 103 22.37 -6.47 2.38
N THR A 104 21.67 -6.83 3.46
CA THR A 104 21.53 -8.20 3.95
C THR A 104 20.43 -8.99 3.26
N THR A 105 19.55 -8.36 2.48
CA THR A 105 18.45 -9.01 1.79
C THR A 105 18.89 -9.47 0.41
N THR A 106 18.87 -10.79 0.20
CA THR A 106 19.33 -11.39 -1.05
C THR A 106 18.20 -11.54 -2.07
N PRO A 107 18.52 -11.70 -3.37
CA PRO A 107 17.51 -11.95 -4.40
C PRO A 107 16.63 -13.18 -4.13
N ASP A 108 17.18 -14.24 -3.52
CA ASP A 108 16.42 -15.45 -3.20
C ASP A 108 15.45 -15.23 -2.02
N MET A 109 15.82 -14.38 -1.07
CA MET A 109 14.90 -13.95 -0.01
C MET A 109 13.72 -13.17 -0.59
N ILE A 110 13.98 -12.24 -1.52
CA ILE A 110 12.93 -11.47 -2.21
C ILE A 110 12.01 -12.40 -3.00
N ARG A 111 12.56 -13.34 -3.77
CA ARG A 111 11.76 -14.34 -4.51
C ARG A 111 10.92 -15.22 -3.62
N ARG A 112 11.40 -15.57 -2.42
CA ARG A 112 10.62 -16.31 -1.44
C ARG A 112 9.41 -15.49 -0.98
N ALA A 113 9.61 -14.20 -0.73
CA ALA A 113 8.57 -13.31 -0.19
C ALA A 113 7.58 -12.76 -1.24
N SER A 114 7.81 -12.99 -2.53
CA SER A 114 6.99 -12.52 -3.67
C SER A 114 6.05 -13.59 -4.19
#